data_AF-A0A4U7B980-F1
#
_entry.id   AF-A0A4U7B980-F1
#
_cell.length_a   1.000
_cell.length_b   1.000
_cell.length_c   1.000
_cell.angle_alpha   90.00
_cell.angle_beta   90.00
_cell.angle_gamma   90.00
#
_symmetry.space_group_name_H-M   'P 1'
#
loop_
_entity.id
_entity.type
_entity.pdbx_description
1 polymer ?
#
loop_
_entity_poly.entity_id
_entity_poly.type
_entity_poly.pdbx_seq_one_letter_code
_entity_poly.pdbx_strand_id
1 'polypeptide(L)'
;MSASNSVPFVAIRQLPGVPDRPGLPPRPFWIRNLIGHIVTASSQDYGPQPTWKLLFRTLEDTPQGEHTRAAVHNIMAPVRLYGVDFPPPIRVNREDKNVYLRIYNSNSRIACGSFMLDARGVEKFYFGVARIRPYRHRPQEMLESSLSGNYNEIYLDRWFVATGMEEDESRSSFVDHVFHEVDRRETWQGLRSTDFRGDDIPHFSRQEEWRGRRTVYYRRRGD
;
A
#
# COMPACT_ATOMS: atom_id res chain seq x y z
N MET A 1 28.63 -26.92 14.41
CA MET A 1 28.76 -26.22 13.12
C MET A 1 27.89 -24.98 13.20
N SER A 2 28.50 -23.80 13.32
CA SER A 2 27.76 -22.54 13.36
C SER A 2 27.47 -22.13 11.91
N ALA A 3 26.20 -22.11 11.53
CA ALA A 3 25.80 -21.57 10.24
C ALA A 3 26.21 -20.09 10.20
N SER A 4 27.03 -19.74 9.21
CA SER A 4 27.35 -18.35 8.90
C SER A 4 26.05 -17.63 8.56
N ASN A 5 25.60 -16.73 9.45
CA ASN A 5 24.49 -15.81 9.17
C ASN A 5 24.96 -14.76 8.15
N SER A 6 25.10 -15.15 6.89
CA SER A 6 25.22 -14.19 5.79
C SER A 6 23.90 -13.45 5.68
N VAL A 7 23.92 -12.14 5.90
CA VAL A 7 22.76 -11.27 5.65
C VAL A 7 22.49 -11.29 4.15
N PRO A 8 21.26 -11.60 3.70
CA PRO A 8 20.93 -11.65 2.28
C PRO A 8 21.25 -10.31 1.61
N PHE A 9 21.92 -10.36 0.46
CA PHE A 9 22.32 -9.17 -0.27
C PHE A 9 21.17 -8.64 -1.13
N VAL A 10 20.45 -7.63 -0.63
CA VAL A 10 19.40 -6.95 -1.39
C VAL A 10 19.97 -5.77 -2.16
N ALA A 11 19.94 -5.84 -3.49
CA ALA A 11 20.32 -4.73 -4.35
C ALA A 11 19.09 -3.87 -4.67
N ILE A 12 19.12 -2.61 -4.22
CA ILE A 12 18.06 -1.62 -4.48
C ILE A 12 18.62 -0.51 -5.36
N ARG A 13 17.97 -0.27 -6.50
CA ARG A 13 18.35 0.78 -7.44
C ARG A 13 17.17 1.73 -7.67
N GLN A 14 17.41 3.03 -7.53
CA GLN A 14 16.43 4.05 -7.89
C GLN A 14 16.24 4.09 -9.41
N LEU A 15 14.99 4.18 -9.86
CA LEU A 15 14.66 4.38 -11.26
C LEU A 15 14.75 5.88 -11.62
N PRO A 16 15.15 6.22 -12.85
CA PRO A 16 15.18 7.61 -13.29
C PRO A 16 13.79 8.25 -13.15
N GLY A 17 13.76 9.53 -12.76
CA GLY A 17 12.52 10.32 -12.75
C GLY A 17 11.90 10.37 -14.15
N VAL A 18 10.57 10.37 -14.22
CA VAL A 18 9.77 10.15 -15.45
C VAL A 18 10.16 11.11 -16.60
N PRO A 19 10.55 10.61 -17.78
CA PRO A 19 10.25 11.25 -19.06
C PRO A 19 8.93 10.67 -19.61
N ASP A 20 8.06 11.53 -20.13
CA ASP A 20 6.83 11.11 -20.79
C ASP A 20 7.13 10.18 -22.00
N ARG A 21 6.86 8.87 -21.87
CA ARG A 21 6.95 7.78 -22.90
C ARG A 21 8.37 7.18 -23.15
N PRO A 22 8.52 6.17 -24.04
CA PRO A 22 7.91 4.82 -24.06
C PRO A 22 8.96 3.69 -23.83
N GLY A 23 8.55 2.60 -23.14
CA GLY A 23 9.40 1.43 -22.76
C GLY A 23 9.44 1.07 -21.26
N LEU A 24 8.47 1.61 -20.49
CA LEU A 24 8.31 1.84 -19.04
C LEU A 24 9.01 0.90 -18.00
N PRO A 25 9.40 1.40 -16.80
CA PRO A 25 8.43 1.59 -15.71
C PRO A 25 8.63 2.89 -14.88
N PRO A 26 7.94 3.99 -15.20
CA PRO A 26 8.01 5.20 -14.37
C PRO A 26 7.00 5.22 -13.22
N ARG A 27 5.88 4.48 -13.27
CA ARG A 27 4.90 4.34 -12.17
C ARG A 27 4.03 3.07 -12.33
N PRO A 28 4.51 1.88 -11.98
CA PRO A 28 3.73 0.66 -12.22
C PRO A 28 2.43 0.60 -11.42
N PHE A 29 2.27 1.35 -10.34
CA PHE A 29 0.98 1.43 -9.63
C PHE A 29 0.83 2.68 -8.77
N TRP A 30 -0.41 3.03 -8.46
CA TRP A 30 -0.75 3.96 -7.37
C TRP A 30 -1.81 3.35 -6.46
N ILE A 31 -1.98 3.96 -5.29
CA ILE A 31 -3.01 3.56 -4.33
C ILE A 31 -4.16 4.56 -4.45
N ARG A 32 -5.37 4.06 -4.74
CA ARG A 32 -6.60 4.86 -4.75
C ARG A 32 -7.54 4.44 -3.63
N ASN A 33 -8.24 5.43 -3.10
CA ASN A 33 -9.29 5.30 -2.10
C ASN A 33 -8.81 4.48 -0.89
N LEU A 34 -7.67 4.86 -0.29
CA LEU A 34 -7.27 4.28 0.99
C LEU A 34 -8.22 4.82 2.06
N ILE A 35 -9.24 4.04 2.34
CA ILE A 35 -10.31 4.32 3.29
C ILE A 35 -10.09 3.45 4.51
N GLY A 36 -10.20 4.02 5.70
CA GLY A 36 -10.24 3.27 6.94
C GLY A 36 -11.46 3.63 7.76
N HIS A 37 -11.96 2.65 8.50
CA HIS A 37 -12.84 2.89 9.63
C HIS A 37 -12.52 1.91 10.75
N ILE A 38 -12.76 2.32 11.99
CA ILE A 38 -12.59 1.42 13.13
C ILE A 38 -13.85 0.56 13.28
N VAL A 39 -13.64 -0.74 13.38
CA VAL A 39 -14.67 -1.73 13.70
C VAL A 39 -14.26 -2.49 14.95
N THR A 40 -15.24 -3.05 15.66
CA THR A 40 -14.96 -4.02 16.72
C THR A 40 -14.83 -5.40 16.07
N ALA A 41 -13.63 -5.98 16.11
CA ALA A 41 -13.39 -7.33 15.62
C ALA A 41 -13.22 -8.29 16.81
N SER A 42 -13.89 -9.44 16.76
CA SER A 42 -13.71 -10.49 17.77
C SER A 42 -12.36 -11.17 17.56
N SER A 43 -11.48 -11.07 18.55
CA SER A 43 -10.28 -11.90 18.66
C SER A 43 -10.59 -13.12 19.52
N GLN A 44 -10.12 -14.31 19.10
CA GLN A 44 -10.31 -15.55 19.88
C GLN A 44 -9.67 -15.46 21.27
N ASP A 45 -8.54 -14.74 21.39
CA ASP A 45 -7.73 -14.72 22.60
C ASP A 45 -8.05 -13.57 23.56
N TYR A 46 -8.62 -12.47 23.05
CA TYR A 46 -8.73 -11.21 23.80
C TYR A 46 -10.11 -10.53 23.72
N GLY A 47 -11.11 -11.23 23.18
CA GLY A 47 -12.44 -10.68 23.01
C GLY A 47 -12.53 -9.58 21.94
N PRO A 48 -13.60 -8.78 21.95
CA PRO A 48 -13.82 -7.73 20.95
C PRO A 48 -12.77 -6.61 21.10
N GLN A 49 -12.00 -6.35 20.04
CA GLN A 49 -10.97 -5.32 20.02
C GLN A 49 -11.19 -4.31 18.89
N PRO A 50 -10.91 -3.01 19.11
CA PRO A 50 -10.95 -2.01 18.06
C PRO A 50 -9.90 -2.33 17.00
N THR A 51 -10.35 -2.39 15.74
CA THR A 51 -9.55 -2.79 14.59
C THR A 51 -9.83 -1.85 13.43
N TRP A 52 -8.79 -1.31 12.81
CA TRP A 52 -8.92 -0.63 11.53
C TRP A 52 -9.29 -1.63 10.44
N LYS A 53 -10.42 -1.38 9.79
CA LYS A 53 -10.78 -2.00 8.53
C LYS A 53 -10.41 -1.06 7.40
N LEU A 54 -9.39 -1.43 6.64
CA LEU A 54 -8.84 -0.65 5.55
C LEU A 54 -9.31 -1.22 4.21
N LEU A 55 -9.86 -0.36 3.35
CA LEU A 55 -10.18 -0.65 1.96
C LEU A 55 -9.29 0.22 1.08
N PHE A 56 -8.63 -0.36 0.09
CA PHE A 56 -7.94 0.43 -0.94
C PHE A 56 -7.88 -0.33 -2.26
N ARG A 57 -7.54 0.39 -3.33
CA ARG A 57 -7.32 -0.17 -4.66
C ARG A 57 -5.90 0.10 -5.12
N THR A 58 -5.24 -0.89 -5.66
CA THR A 58 -4.03 -0.69 -6.45
C THR A 58 -4.44 -0.72 -7.92
N LEU A 59 -4.03 0.29 -8.69
CA LEU A 59 -4.20 0.29 -10.15
C LEU A 59 -2.83 0.14 -10.78
N GLU A 60 -2.70 -0.79 -11.73
CA GLU A 60 -1.49 -0.94 -12.53
C GLU A 60 -1.59 -0.14 -13.82
N ASP A 61 -0.54 0.64 -14.14
CA ASP A 61 -0.43 1.34 -15.41
C ASP A 61 0.14 0.41 -16.48
N THR A 62 -0.52 0.32 -17.63
CA THR A 62 0.05 -0.35 -18.80
C THR A 62 0.83 0.61 -19.67
N PRO A 63 1.75 0.09 -20.52
CA PRO A 63 2.38 0.88 -21.57
C PRO A 63 1.40 1.64 -22.48
N GLN A 64 0.16 1.17 -22.59
CA GLN A 64 -0.90 1.78 -23.39
C GLN A 64 -1.69 2.86 -22.63
N GLY A 65 -1.39 3.12 -21.36
CA GLY A 65 -2.11 4.09 -20.52
C GLY A 65 -3.49 3.62 -20.08
N GLU A 66 -3.87 2.38 -20.38
CA GLU A 66 -5.09 1.76 -19.88
C GLU A 66 -4.80 1.08 -18.53
N HIS A 67 -5.58 1.40 -17.49
CA HIS A 67 -5.48 0.70 -16.21
C HIS A 67 -6.06 -0.71 -16.36
N THR A 68 -5.21 -1.69 -16.65
CA THR A 68 -5.70 -3.05 -16.97
C THR A 68 -6.00 -3.87 -15.74
N ARG A 69 -5.40 -3.57 -14.59
CA ARG A 69 -5.57 -4.35 -13.36
C ARG A 69 -5.82 -3.44 -12.16
N ALA A 70 -7.04 -3.56 -11.62
CA ALA A 70 -7.42 -2.99 -10.35
C ALA A 70 -7.57 -4.12 -9.33
N ALA A 71 -6.74 -4.14 -8.29
CA ALA A 71 -6.93 -5.07 -7.18
C ALA A 71 -7.53 -4.31 -5.98
N VAL A 72 -8.64 -4.83 -5.45
CA VAL A 72 -9.28 -4.32 -4.24
C VAL A 72 -8.75 -5.09 -3.04
N HIS A 73 -8.33 -4.35 -2.02
CA HIS A 73 -7.71 -4.88 -0.82
C HIS A 73 -8.54 -4.51 0.40
N ASN A 74 -8.82 -5.49 1.24
CA ASN A 74 -9.51 -5.32 2.51
C ASN A 74 -8.62 -5.91 3.61
N ILE A 75 -8.10 -5.05 4.48
CA ILE A 75 -7.09 -5.38 5.49
C ILE A 75 -7.63 -5.00 6.86
N MET A 76 -7.43 -5.89 7.83
CA MET A 76 -7.72 -5.64 9.24
C MET A 76 -6.41 -5.38 9.98
N ALA A 77 -6.32 -4.26 10.70
CA ALA A 77 -5.14 -3.88 11.47
C ALA A 77 -5.55 -3.49 12.89
N PRO A 78 -5.03 -4.15 13.94
CA PRO A 78 -5.44 -3.85 15.32
C PRO A 78 -5.08 -2.41 15.69
N VAL A 79 -5.99 -1.71 16.38
CA VAL A 79 -5.70 -0.39 16.94
C VAL A 79 -4.76 -0.61 18.13
N ARG A 80 -3.52 -0.11 18.03
CA ARG A 80 -2.56 -0.19 19.15
C ARG A 80 -2.81 0.95 20.13
N LEU A 81 -2.57 0.69 21.41
CA LEU A 81 -2.82 1.58 22.55
C LEU A 81 -2.22 3.00 22.43
N TYR A 82 -1.24 3.23 21.55
CA TYR A 82 -0.47 4.48 21.47
C TYR A 82 -0.69 5.32 20.21
N GLY A 83 -1.65 4.95 19.36
CA GLY A 83 -1.91 5.73 18.15
C GLY A 83 -3.22 5.38 17.46
N VAL A 84 -4.04 6.40 17.26
CA VAL A 84 -5.19 6.41 16.35
C VAL A 84 -4.86 7.23 15.11
N ASP A 85 -3.66 7.04 14.60
CA ASP A 85 -3.24 7.70 13.37
C ASP A 85 -3.85 6.95 12.19
N PHE A 86 -4.38 7.71 11.24
CA PHE A 86 -4.85 7.21 9.95
C PHE A 86 -3.92 7.68 8.81
N PRO A 87 -3.37 6.77 8.00
CA PRO A 87 -3.57 5.33 8.07
C PRO A 87 -2.73 4.70 9.19
N PRO A 88 -3.20 3.58 9.79
CA PRO A 88 -2.42 2.90 10.80
C PRO A 88 -1.18 2.27 10.17
N PRO A 89 -0.13 2.05 10.98
CA PRO A 89 1.04 1.31 10.55
C PRO A 89 0.67 -0.14 10.26
N ILE A 90 0.95 -0.59 9.05
CA ILE A 90 0.56 -1.92 8.55
C ILE A 90 1.65 -2.50 7.67
N ARG A 91 1.69 -3.83 7.64
CA ARG A 91 2.42 -4.62 6.66
C ARG A 91 1.42 -5.53 5.96
N VAL A 92 1.40 -5.48 4.64
CA VAL A 92 0.49 -6.25 3.79
C VAL A 92 1.33 -6.96 2.74
N ASN A 93 1.39 -8.28 2.82
CA ASN A 93 2.08 -9.13 1.85
C ASN A 93 1.02 -10.07 1.23
N ARG A 94 0.44 -9.66 0.11
CA ARG A 94 -0.60 -10.42 -0.62
C ARG A 94 0.01 -11.04 -1.87
N GLU A 95 0.70 -12.17 -1.70
CA GLU A 95 1.32 -12.89 -2.82
C GLU A 95 0.28 -13.31 -3.87
N ASP A 96 -0.91 -13.71 -3.43
CA ASP A 96 -2.07 -14.06 -4.28
C ASP A 96 -2.50 -12.93 -5.22
N LYS A 97 -2.24 -11.68 -4.82
CA LYS A 97 -2.60 -10.49 -5.58
C LYS A 97 -1.38 -9.74 -6.11
N ASN A 98 -0.17 -10.25 -5.87
CA ASN A 98 1.09 -9.58 -6.21
C ASN A 98 1.16 -8.13 -5.68
N VAL A 99 0.64 -7.89 -4.47
CA VAL A 99 0.63 -6.55 -3.86
C VAL A 99 1.29 -6.60 -2.50
N TYR A 100 2.26 -5.71 -2.34
CA TYR A 100 3.02 -5.56 -1.11
C TYR A 100 2.96 -4.11 -0.67
N LEU A 101 2.64 -3.85 0.59
CA LEU A 101 2.47 -2.52 1.13
C LEU A 101 2.95 -2.44 2.56
N ARG A 102 3.63 -1.34 2.89
CA ARG A 102 4.07 -1.03 4.25
C ARG A 102 3.81 0.43 4.57
N ILE A 103 3.13 0.66 5.69
CA ILE A 103 2.93 1.97 6.31
C ILE A 103 3.73 1.95 7.61
N TYR A 104 4.63 2.92 7.78
CA TYR A 104 5.58 2.92 8.89
C TYR A 104 5.05 3.70 10.10
N ASN A 105 5.45 3.26 11.30
CA ASN A 105 4.92 3.71 12.61
C ASN A 105 5.05 5.21 12.93
N SER A 106 5.92 5.98 12.27
CA SER A 106 6.37 7.26 12.87
C SER A 106 6.61 8.43 11.93
N ASN A 107 6.54 8.26 10.61
CA ASN A 107 7.14 9.26 9.72
C ASN A 107 6.35 9.59 8.46
N SER A 108 5.02 9.37 8.48
CA SER A 108 4.22 9.65 7.29
C SER A 108 4.69 8.81 6.09
N ARG A 109 5.32 7.65 6.27
CA ARG A 109 5.97 6.91 5.17
C ARG A 109 5.08 5.78 4.69
N ILE A 110 4.97 5.65 3.38
CA ILE A 110 4.33 4.50 2.72
C ILE A 110 5.24 3.97 1.63
N ALA A 111 5.39 2.65 1.58
CA ALA A 111 6.00 1.93 0.47
C ALA A 111 4.97 0.94 -0.07
N CYS A 112 4.90 0.80 -1.39
CA CYS A 112 4.06 -0.20 -2.04
C CYS A 112 4.81 -0.75 -3.24
N GLY A 113 4.59 -2.01 -3.58
CA GLY A 113 5.37 -2.78 -4.55
C GLY A 113 4.60 -3.94 -5.18
N SER A 114 5.10 -4.40 -6.32
CA SER A 114 4.68 -5.63 -7.00
C SER A 114 5.84 -6.24 -7.78
N PHE A 115 5.78 -7.55 -8.03
CA PHE A 115 6.73 -8.22 -8.92
C PHE A 115 6.28 -8.07 -10.37
N MET A 116 7.21 -7.75 -11.27
CA MET A 116 6.91 -7.57 -12.69
C MET A 116 8.06 -8.10 -13.54
N LEU A 117 7.72 -8.60 -14.74
CA LEU A 117 8.71 -8.95 -15.75
C LEU A 117 9.26 -7.68 -16.40
N ASP A 118 10.57 -7.58 -16.52
CA ASP A 118 11.20 -6.53 -17.31
C ASP A 118 11.16 -6.85 -18.82
N ALA A 119 11.71 -5.95 -19.65
CA ALA A 119 11.75 -6.12 -21.11
C ALA A 119 12.53 -7.38 -21.58
N ARG A 120 13.31 -8.01 -20.70
CA ARG A 120 14.05 -9.26 -20.98
C ARG A 120 13.31 -10.49 -20.43
N GLY A 121 12.12 -10.32 -19.86
CA GLY A 121 11.36 -11.39 -19.22
C GLY A 121 11.88 -11.77 -17.84
N VAL A 122 12.72 -10.94 -17.20
CA VAL A 122 13.23 -11.21 -15.85
C VAL A 122 12.32 -10.58 -14.81
N GLU A 123 11.82 -11.39 -13.88
CA GLU A 123 11.00 -10.90 -12.79
C GLU A 123 11.83 -10.09 -11.79
N LYS A 124 11.35 -8.91 -11.43
CA LYS A 124 11.96 -8.01 -10.44
C LYS A 124 10.89 -7.39 -9.56
N PHE A 125 11.27 -6.99 -8.35
CA PHE A 125 10.36 -6.28 -7.46
C PHE A 125 10.45 -4.78 -7.72
N TYR A 126 9.38 -4.18 -8.22
CA TYR A 126 9.27 -2.74 -8.44
C TYR A 126 8.45 -2.14 -7.31
N PHE A 127 8.97 -1.07 -6.70
CA PHE A 127 8.27 -0.43 -5.60
C PHE A 127 8.40 1.08 -5.63
N GLY A 128 7.35 1.73 -5.16
CA GLY A 128 7.29 3.17 -5.01
C GLY A 128 7.20 3.55 -3.54
N VAL A 129 7.65 4.75 -3.23
CA VAL A 129 7.57 5.33 -1.89
C VAL A 129 6.93 6.71 -1.96
N ALA A 130 6.19 7.07 -0.91
CA ALA A 130 5.65 8.42 -0.73
C ALA A 130 5.69 8.82 0.73
N ARG A 131 5.50 10.12 0.96
CA ARG A 131 5.06 10.60 2.28
C ARG A 131 3.58 10.95 2.27
N ILE A 132 2.84 10.56 3.31
CA ILE A 132 1.42 10.83 3.53
C ILE A 132 1.21 11.42 4.92
N ARG A 133 0.57 12.57 5.02
CA ARG A 133 0.37 13.23 6.32
C ARG A 133 -0.70 12.49 7.14
N PRO A 134 -0.36 11.80 8.24
CA PRO A 134 -1.34 11.05 9.01
C PRO A 134 -2.36 12.00 9.63
N TYR A 135 -3.62 11.57 9.64
CA TYR A 135 -4.65 12.21 10.45
C TYR A 135 -4.64 11.57 11.83
N ARG A 136 -4.39 12.38 12.86
CA ARG A 136 -4.37 11.92 14.24
C ARG A 136 -5.73 12.14 14.87
N HIS A 137 -6.45 11.06 15.13
CA HIS A 137 -7.75 11.14 15.78
C HIS A 137 -7.62 11.55 17.26
N ARG A 138 -8.65 12.22 17.79
CA ARG A 138 -8.73 12.51 19.23
C ARG A 138 -9.30 11.30 19.97
N PRO A 139 -8.91 11.06 21.23
CA PRO A 139 -9.47 9.96 22.03
C PRO A 139 -11.01 9.97 22.10
N GLN A 140 -11.63 11.15 22.15
CA GLN A 140 -13.09 11.29 22.16
C GLN A 140 -13.75 10.75 20.88
N GLU A 141 -13.14 10.98 19.72
CA GLU A 141 -13.67 10.52 18.44
C GLU A 141 -13.68 8.98 18.35
N MET A 142 -12.80 8.29 19.09
CA MET A 142 -12.80 6.83 19.17
C MET A 142 -14.06 6.26 19.83
N LEU A 143 -14.58 6.96 20.85
CA LEU A 143 -15.73 6.50 21.63
C LEU A 143 -17.02 6.61 20.81
N GLU A 144 -17.08 7.58 19.91
CA GLU A 144 -18.25 7.86 19.08
C GLU A 144 -18.41 6.90 17.88
N SER A 145 -17.47 5.96 17.68
CA SER A 145 -17.48 4.96 16.59
C SER A 145 -17.62 5.54 15.17
N SER A 146 -17.34 6.84 15.01
CA SER A 146 -17.45 7.58 13.75
C SER A 146 -16.11 7.76 13.04
N LEU A 147 -15.05 7.11 13.54
CA LEU A 147 -13.71 7.26 12.98
C LEU A 147 -13.61 6.69 11.59
N SER A 148 -13.47 7.60 10.64
CA SER A 148 -13.13 7.30 9.26
C SER A 148 -12.02 8.21 8.78
N GLY A 149 -11.22 7.71 7.86
CA GLY A 149 -10.21 8.47 7.16
C GLY A 149 -10.17 8.04 5.70
N ASN A 150 -9.81 8.96 4.82
CA ASN A 150 -9.76 8.71 3.39
C ASN A 150 -8.57 9.43 2.74
N TYR A 151 -7.78 8.69 1.98
CA TYR A 151 -6.92 9.24 0.93
C TYR A 151 -7.48 8.83 -0.42
N ASN A 152 -8.06 9.78 -1.14
CA ASN A 152 -8.60 9.56 -2.48
C ASN A 152 -7.54 8.97 -3.40
N GLU A 153 -6.34 9.55 -3.38
CA GLU A 153 -5.21 9.12 -4.20
C GLU A 153 -3.90 9.34 -3.45
N ILE A 154 -3.04 8.33 -3.45
CA ILE A 154 -1.67 8.39 -2.95
C ILE A 154 -0.75 8.15 -4.14
N TYR A 155 -0.07 9.21 -4.54
CA TYR A 155 0.95 9.16 -5.58
C TYR A 155 2.29 8.76 -4.98
N LEU A 156 2.93 7.76 -5.57
CA LEU A 156 4.28 7.35 -5.18
C LEU A 156 5.30 8.26 -5.87
N ASP A 157 6.04 9.02 -5.06
CA ASP A 157 6.94 10.09 -5.49
C ASP A 157 8.20 9.56 -6.17
N ARG A 158 8.73 8.45 -5.65
CA ARG A 158 9.97 7.83 -6.14
C ARG A 158 9.80 6.34 -6.31
N TRP A 159 10.49 5.83 -7.32
CA TRP A 159 10.41 4.46 -7.76
C TRP A 159 11.76 3.79 -7.74
N PHE A 160 11.72 2.51 -7.40
CA PHE A 160 12.89 1.68 -7.19
C PHE A 160 12.62 0.29 -7.78
N VAL A 161 13.72 -0.39 -8.09
CA VAL A 161 13.73 -1.82 -8.40
C VAL A 161 14.64 -2.51 -7.41
N ALA A 162 14.18 -3.63 -6.86
CA ALA A 162 14.96 -4.52 -6.04
C ALA A 162 15.19 -5.85 -6.75
N THR A 163 16.40 -6.39 -6.57
CA THR A 163 16.85 -7.69 -7.09
C THR A 163 17.69 -8.41 -6.05
N GLY A 164 18.00 -9.69 -6.29
CA GLY A 164 18.79 -10.51 -5.37
C GLY A 164 17.94 -11.37 -4.44
N MET A 165 16.74 -11.76 -4.88
CA MET A 165 15.95 -12.78 -4.19
C MET A 165 16.68 -14.13 -4.30
N GLU A 166 16.81 -14.82 -3.18
CA GLU A 166 17.46 -16.14 -3.13
C GLU A 166 16.52 -17.23 -3.69
N GLU A 167 17.07 -18.36 -4.13
CA GLU A 167 16.30 -19.43 -4.82
C GLU A 167 15.19 -20.01 -3.93
N ASP A 168 15.45 -20.18 -2.63
CA ASP A 168 14.50 -20.74 -1.66
C ASP A 168 13.72 -19.64 -0.89
N GLU A 169 13.90 -18.38 -1.24
CA GLU A 169 13.26 -17.26 -0.54
C GLU A 169 11.84 -17.00 -1.08
N SER A 170 10.87 -16.92 -0.16
CA SER A 170 9.52 -16.51 -0.54
C SER A 170 9.47 -15.03 -0.92
N ARG A 171 8.56 -14.67 -1.83
CA ARG A 171 8.36 -13.27 -2.23
C ARG A 171 8.10 -12.35 -1.04
N SER A 172 7.28 -12.79 -0.08
CA SER A 172 7.01 -12.02 1.14
C SER A 172 8.25 -11.80 1.99
N SER A 173 9.12 -12.82 2.13
CA SER A 173 10.39 -12.68 2.85
C SER A 173 11.30 -11.67 2.16
N PHE A 174 11.46 -11.79 0.84
CA PHE A 174 12.26 -10.87 0.05
C PHE A 174 11.77 -9.43 0.17
N VAL A 175 10.46 -9.21 0.06
CA VAL A 175 9.89 -7.87 0.17
C VAL A 175 10.04 -7.30 1.59
N ASP A 176 9.94 -8.14 2.61
CA ASP A 176 10.19 -7.71 3.99
C ASP A 176 11.65 -7.25 4.17
N HIS A 177 12.62 -7.95 3.58
CA HIS A 177 14.01 -7.51 3.54
C HIS A 177 14.18 -6.19 2.79
N VAL A 178 13.59 -6.06 1.59
CA VAL A 178 13.61 -4.82 0.80
C VAL A 178 13.06 -3.65 1.61
N PHE A 179 11.88 -3.78 2.19
CA PHE A 179 11.25 -2.70 2.94
C PHE A 179 11.98 -2.38 4.25
N HIS A 180 12.64 -3.36 4.86
CA HIS A 180 13.52 -3.12 6.00
C HIS A 180 14.73 -2.27 5.62
N GLU A 181 15.36 -2.58 4.49
CA GLU A 181 16.48 -1.79 3.95
C GLU A 181 16.05 -0.39 3.49
N VAL A 182 14.86 -0.25 2.91
CA VAL A 182 14.29 1.04 2.52
C VAL A 182 14.10 1.97 3.73
N ASP A 183 13.71 1.46 4.89
CA ASP A 183 13.50 2.27 6.10
C ASP A 183 14.80 2.84 6.67
N ARG A 184 15.90 2.09 6.51
CA ARG A 184 17.25 2.44 6.99
C ARG A 184 18.01 3.42 6.10
N ARG A 185 17.58 3.59 4.84
CA ARG A 185 18.30 4.38 3.82
C ARG A 185 17.78 5.81 3.66
N GLU A 186 18.56 6.60 2.94
CA GLU A 186 18.27 7.99 2.54
C GLU A 186 17.10 8.12 1.54
N THR A 187 16.47 7.00 1.17
CA THR A 187 15.33 6.86 0.24
C THR A 187 14.27 7.95 0.42
N TRP A 188 14.04 8.36 1.66
CA TRP A 188 12.99 9.29 2.08
C TRP A 188 13.38 10.76 2.11
N GLN A 189 14.67 11.09 1.92
CA GLN A 189 15.17 12.46 1.99
C GLN A 189 14.63 13.28 0.82
N GLY A 190 14.05 14.46 1.07
CA GLY A 190 13.51 15.34 0.03
C GLY A 190 12.14 14.95 -0.54
N LEU A 191 11.50 13.89 -0.03
CA LEU A 191 10.10 13.61 -0.33
C LEU A 191 9.18 14.57 0.40
N ARG A 192 8.16 15.08 -0.30
CA ARG A 192 7.11 15.93 0.29
C ARG A 192 5.94 15.07 0.73
N SER A 193 5.28 15.46 1.81
CA SER A 193 4.06 14.78 2.22
C SER A 193 2.92 15.16 1.29
N THR A 194 2.19 14.15 0.81
CA THR A 194 0.88 14.31 0.20
C THR A 194 -0.12 14.66 1.30
N ASP A 195 -0.87 15.73 1.11
CA ASP A 195 -1.83 16.21 2.09
C ASP A 195 -3.06 15.31 2.18
N PHE A 196 -3.51 15.10 3.42
CA PHE A 196 -4.81 14.52 3.72
C PHE A 196 -5.91 15.51 3.33
N ARG A 197 -6.79 15.13 2.40
CA ARG A 197 -8.00 15.92 2.08
C ARG A 197 -9.15 15.44 2.97
N GLY A 198 -9.32 16.10 4.11
CA GLY A 198 -10.38 15.78 5.07
C GLY A 198 -11.79 16.19 4.66
N ASP A 199 -11.92 17.06 3.64
CA ASP A 199 -13.18 17.76 3.37
C ASP A 199 -14.17 16.98 2.48
N ASP A 200 -13.74 15.86 1.88
CA ASP A 200 -14.55 14.98 1.04
C ASP A 200 -14.57 13.55 1.58
N ILE A 201 -14.81 13.36 2.88
CA ILE A 201 -15.23 12.03 3.36
C ILE A 201 -16.74 11.98 3.13
N PRO A 202 -17.25 11.20 2.14
CA PRO A 202 -18.67 10.96 2.07
C PRO A 202 -19.07 10.43 3.44
N HIS A 203 -20.05 11.05 4.11
CA HIS A 203 -20.72 10.38 5.20
C HIS A 203 -21.28 9.09 4.62
N PHE A 204 -20.54 7.98 4.78
CA PHE A 204 -20.98 6.64 4.45
C PHE A 204 -22.03 6.25 5.50
N SER A 205 -23.14 6.97 5.51
CA SER A 205 -24.33 6.59 6.22
C SER A 205 -24.88 5.35 5.52
N ARG A 206 -24.66 4.21 6.18
CA ARG A 206 -25.26 2.87 5.97
C ARG A 206 -24.34 1.82 5.34
N GLN A 207 -24.30 0.70 6.06
CA GLN A 207 -23.75 -0.62 5.78
C GLN A 207 -24.02 -1.23 4.38
N GLU A 208 -24.81 -0.59 3.50
CA GLU A 208 -25.38 -1.24 2.32
C GLU A 208 -24.48 -1.24 1.08
N GLU A 209 -23.48 -0.34 0.97
CA GLU A 209 -22.60 -0.31 -0.22
C GLU A 209 -21.44 -1.32 -0.19
N TRP A 210 -21.20 -2.00 0.95
CA TRP A 210 -20.09 -2.93 1.11
C TRP A 210 -20.37 -4.35 0.60
N ARG A 211 -21.64 -4.65 0.27
CA ARG A 211 -22.00 -5.91 -0.39
C ARG A 211 -21.80 -5.79 -1.90
N GLY A 212 -20.56 -5.99 -2.33
CA GLY A 212 -20.22 -6.42 -3.69
C GLY A 212 -20.94 -5.71 -4.84
N ARG A 213 -20.55 -4.47 -5.16
CA ARG A 213 -20.81 -3.96 -6.51
C ARG A 213 -20.03 -4.81 -7.51
N ARG A 214 -20.75 -5.73 -8.16
CA ARG A 214 -20.36 -6.37 -9.42
C ARG A 214 -19.85 -5.30 -10.36
N THR A 215 -18.67 -5.52 -10.93
CA THR A 215 -18.14 -4.78 -12.08
C THR A 215 -19.23 -4.66 -13.14
N VAL A 216 -19.75 -3.45 -13.36
CA VAL A 216 -20.65 -3.17 -14.49
C VAL A 216 -19.76 -2.82 -15.67
N TYR A 217 -19.65 -3.73 -16.64
CA TYR A 217 -19.04 -3.44 -17.93
C TYR A 217 -20.02 -2.59 -18.74
N TYR A 218 -19.64 -1.35 -19.07
CA TYR A 218 -20.34 -0.58 -20.08
C TYR A 218 -19.97 -1.14 -21.46
N ARG A 219 -20.90 -1.89 -22.07
CA ARG A 219 -20.85 -2.22 -23.50
C ARG A 219 -21.29 -0.97 -24.26
N ARG A 220 -20.35 -0.31 -24.95
CA ARG A 220 -20.65 0.73 -25.94
C ARG A 220 -21.45 0.06 -27.06
N ARG A 221 -22.77 0.31 -27.13
CA ARG A 221 -23.53 0.05 -28.36
C ARG A 221 -23.15 1.17 -29.33
N GLY A 222 -22.51 0.79 -30.42
CA GLY A 222 -22.50 1.62 -31.61
C GLY A 222 -23.89 1.56 -32.24
N ASP A 223 -24.42 2.73 -32.54
CA ASP A 223 -25.11 3.05 -33.79
C ASP A 223 -24.43 4.32 -34.33
#